data_AF-A0A0A9CNL8-F1
#
_entry.id   AF-A0A0A9CNL8-F1
#
_cell.length_a   1.000
_cell.length_b   1.000
_cell.length_c   1.000
_cell.angle_alpha   90.00
_cell.angle_beta   90.00
_cell.angle_gamma   90.00
#
_symmetry.space_group_name_H-M   'P 1'
#
loop_
_entity.id
_entity.type
_entity.pdbx_description
1 polymer ?
#
loop_
_entity_poly.entity_id
_entity_poly.type
_entity_poly.pdbx_seq_one_letter_code
_entity_poly.pdbx_strand_id
1 'polypeptide(L)'
;MVGIQNDPGKPIDSITVQFQLPPFIVSADLTANYGTVDILANKTCLWTIGQIPKDKAPCLTGNLRLEEGLDHLYTLPTFQVKLKIMGVVLSGLQIDKLEVKNTPSAPYKGFRAQTQAGKYEVRS
;
A
#
# COMPACT_ATOMS: atom_id res chain seq x y z
N MET A 1 0.91 2.85 21.56
CA MET A 1 1.28 1.75 20.66
C MET A 1 0.07 1.47 19.78
N VAL A 2 0.04 1.97 18.54
CA VAL A 2 -1.08 1.66 17.64
C VAL A 2 -0.81 0.26 17.09
N GLY A 3 -1.33 -0.74 17.81
CA GLY A 3 -1.21 -2.15 17.44
C GLY A 3 -2.09 -2.45 16.23
N ILE A 4 -1.56 -3.26 15.32
CA ILE A 4 -2.32 -3.87 14.23
C ILE A 4 -3.29 -4.84 14.93
N GLN A 5 -4.59 -4.52 15.00
CA GLN A 5 -5.59 -5.38 15.67
C GLN A 5 -5.62 -6.81 15.09
N ASN A 6 -5.09 -7.01 13.88
CA ASN A 6 -4.94 -8.29 13.20
C ASN A 6 -3.54 -8.40 12.58
N ASP A 7 -2.47 -8.46 13.39
CA ASP A 7 -1.12 -8.71 12.88
C ASP A 7 -1.03 -10.14 12.33
N PRO A 8 -0.81 -10.34 11.01
CA PRO A 8 -0.69 -11.68 10.44
C PRO A 8 0.66 -12.35 10.77
N GLY A 9 1.55 -11.70 11.53
CA GLY A 9 2.85 -12.24 11.93
C GLY A 9 3.84 -12.38 10.77
N LYS A 10 3.52 -11.78 9.62
CA LYS A 10 4.32 -11.78 8.39
C LYS A 10 4.55 -10.33 7.94
N PRO A 11 5.73 -10.03 7.37
CA PRO A 11 6.02 -8.69 6.90
C PRO A 11 5.04 -8.28 5.79
N ILE A 12 4.53 -7.06 5.91
CA ILE A 12 3.83 -6.37 4.83
C ILE A 12 4.89 -5.65 4.01
N ASP A 13 4.94 -5.93 2.72
CA ASP A 13 5.95 -5.44 1.79
C ASP A 13 5.31 -4.84 0.54
N SER A 14 6.14 -4.26 -0.33
CA SER A 14 5.74 -3.60 -1.58
C SER A 14 4.68 -2.53 -1.34
N ILE A 15 4.77 -1.84 -0.20
CA ILE A 15 3.81 -0.82 0.19
C ILE A 15 4.05 0.42 -0.65
N THR A 16 3.02 0.84 -1.38
CA THR A 16 3.00 2.13 -2.08
C THR A 16 1.69 2.85 -1.79
N VAL A 17 1.76 4.17 -1.69
CA VAL A 17 0.59 5.04 -1.60
C VAL A 17 0.62 5.97 -2.80
N GLN A 18 -0.45 5.95 -3.58
CA GLN A 18 -0.61 6.81 -4.74
C GLN A 18 -1.83 7.70 -4.52
N PHE A 19 -1.69 8.98 -4.81
CA PHE A 19 -2.80 9.92 -4.82
C PHE A 19 -2.55 11.01 -5.85
N GLN A 20 -3.62 11.64 -6.32
CA GLN A 20 -3.52 12.79 -7.21
C GLN A 20 -3.65 14.05 -6.37
N LEU A 21 -2.75 15.02 -6.56
CA LEU A 21 -2.92 16.32 -5.93
C LEU A 21 -4.23 16.96 -6.43
N PRO A 22 -5.03 17.53 -5.52
CA PRO A 22 -6.20 18.30 -5.89
C PRO A 22 -5.93 19.35 -6.98
N PRO A 23 -6.98 19.73 -7.74
CA PRO A 23 -6.93 20.90 -8.62
C PRO A 23 -6.44 22.15 -7.86
N PHE A 24 -5.88 23.11 -8.59
CA PHE A 24 -5.39 24.40 -8.05
C PHE A 24 -4.16 24.33 -7.13
N ILE A 25 -3.58 23.14 -6.89
CA ILE A 25 -2.25 23.05 -6.29
C ILE A 25 -1.20 23.40 -7.35
N VAL A 26 -0.47 24.49 -7.13
CA VAL A 26 0.58 24.99 -8.02
C VAL A 26 1.88 24.21 -7.79
N SER A 27 2.23 23.99 -6.53
CA SER A 27 3.40 23.20 -6.14
C SER A 27 3.17 22.46 -4.84
N ALA A 28 3.92 21.38 -4.65
CA ALA A 28 3.88 20.55 -3.46
C ALA A 28 5.31 20.25 -3.03
N ASP A 29 5.61 20.53 -1.76
CA ASP A 29 6.87 20.17 -1.13
C ASP A 29 6.56 19.09 -0.08
N LEU A 30 6.90 17.84 -0.41
CA LEU A 30 6.55 16.66 0.37
C LEU A 30 7.83 15.98 0.86
N THR A 31 7.86 15.64 2.15
CA THR A 31 8.94 14.94 2.81
C THR A 31 8.40 13.70 3.51
N ALA A 32 8.99 12.54 3.22
CA ALA A 32 8.72 11.30 3.93
C ALA A 32 9.82 10.98 4.94
N ASN A 33 9.46 10.44 6.10
CA ASN A 33 10.44 9.89 7.04
C ASN A 33 10.96 8.50 6.64
N TYR A 34 10.25 7.78 5.78
CA TYR A 34 10.63 6.49 5.21
C TYR A 34 10.18 6.40 3.76
N GLY A 35 10.98 5.70 2.96
CA GLY A 35 10.70 5.53 1.54
C GLY A 35 11.01 6.78 0.71
N THR A 36 10.58 6.76 -0.55
CA THR A 36 10.78 7.85 -1.51
C THR A 36 9.45 8.39 -1.99
N VAL A 37 9.41 9.68 -2.32
CA VAL A 37 8.21 10.36 -2.81
C VAL A 37 8.54 10.99 -4.15
N ASP A 38 7.77 10.60 -5.16
CA ASP A 38 7.87 11.11 -6.52
C ASP A 38 6.59 11.86 -6.88
N ILE A 39 6.73 13.05 -7.46
CA ILE A 39 5.60 13.83 -7.97
C ILE A 39 5.74 13.88 -9.49
N LEU A 40 4.84 13.21 -10.19
CA LEU A 40 4.82 13.12 -11.65
C LEU A 40 4.25 14.40 -12.28
N ALA A 41 4.52 14.61 -13.57
CA ALA A 41 4.06 15.78 -14.32
C ALA A 41 2.53 15.96 -14.32
N ASN A 42 1.77 14.87 -14.20
CA ASN A 42 0.31 14.90 -14.10
C ASN A 42 -0.19 15.14 -12.64
N LYS A 43 0.67 15.63 -11.76
CA LYS A 43 0.41 15.84 -10.32
C LYS A 43 0.02 14.58 -9.55
N THR A 44 0.41 13.39 -10.05
CA THR A 44 0.31 12.15 -9.29
C THR A 44 1.49 12.06 -8.32
N CYS A 45 1.20 11.94 -7.04
CA CYS A 45 2.16 11.62 -6.01
C CYS A 45 2.23 10.11 -5.82
N LEU A 46 3.45 9.56 -5.88
CA LEU A 46 3.75 8.18 -5.57
C LEU A 46 4.71 8.13 -4.38
N TRP A 47 4.25 7.60 -3.26
CA TRP A 47 5.08 7.33 -2.09
C TRP A 47 5.39 5.83 -2.02
N THR A 48 6.65 5.47 -2.19
CA THR A 48 7.14 4.09 -2.15
C THR A 48 7.79 3.81 -0.82
N ILE A 49 7.12 3.04 0.04
CA ILE A 49 7.56 2.72 1.41
C ILE A 49 8.35 1.42 1.46
N GLY A 50 7.92 0.40 0.71
CA GLY A 50 8.46 -0.96 0.81
C GLY A 50 7.87 -1.70 2.01
N GLN A 51 8.62 -1.80 3.12
CA GLN A 51 8.19 -2.50 4.34
C GLN A 51 7.90 -1.53 5.48
N ILE A 52 6.97 -1.90 6.37
CA ILE A 52 6.69 -1.10 7.57
C ILE A 52 7.89 -1.22 8.55
N PRO A 53 8.54 -0.12 8.94
CA PRO A 53 9.60 -0.13 9.94
C PRO A 53 9.07 -0.54 11.31
N LYS A 54 9.91 -1.20 12.11
CA LYS A 54 9.53 -1.66 13.47
C LYS A 54 9.62 -0.54 14.52
N ASP A 55 10.44 0.46 14.25
CA ASP A 55 10.83 1.55 15.14
C ASP A 55 9.87 2.74 15.04
N LYS A 56 9.40 3.07 13.83
CA LYS A 56 8.49 4.21 13.63
C LYS A 56 7.56 4.00 12.44
N ALA A 57 6.34 4.52 12.57
CA ALA A 57 5.38 4.49 11.48
C ALA A 57 5.86 5.34 10.29
N PRO A 58 5.69 4.87 9.04
CA PRO A 58 5.87 5.69 7.85
C PRO A 58 4.94 6.90 7.90
N CYS A 59 5.47 8.06 7.54
CA CYS A 59 4.78 9.33 7.57
C CYS A 59 5.24 10.18 6.39
N LEU A 60 4.27 10.77 5.69
CA LEU A 60 4.46 11.74 4.62
C LEU A 60 3.87 13.07 5.11
N THR A 61 4.72 14.10 5.15
CA THR A 61 4.36 15.46 5.58
C THR A 61 4.77 16.45 4.52
N GLY A 62 4.09 17.58 4.40
CA GLY A 62 4.49 18.58 3.43
C GLY A 62 3.60 19.81 3.38
N ASN A 63 4.00 20.75 2.54
CA ASN A 63 3.28 21.98 2.26
C ASN A 63 2.78 21.97 0.82
N LEU A 64 1.52 22.34 0.62
CA LEU A 64 0.90 22.49 -0.68
C LEU A 64 0.64 23.97 -0.92
N ARG A 65 1.11 24.50 -2.06
CA ARG A 65 0.80 25.87 -2.47
C ARG A 65 -0.42 25.87 -3.38
N LEU A 66 -1.44 26.61 -2.98
CA LEU A 66 -2.63 26.84 -3.78
C LEU A 66 -2.40 28.00 -4.76
N GLU A 67 -3.22 28.05 -5.80
CA GLU A 67 -3.32 29.19 -6.72
C GLU A 67 -3.81 30.44 -6.00
N GLU A 68 -3.40 31.62 -6.49
CA GLU A 68 -3.81 32.90 -5.90
C GLU A 68 -5.33 33.08 -5.94
N GLY A 69 -5.92 33.53 -4.83
CA GLY A 69 -7.37 33.71 -4.70
C GLY A 69 -8.14 32.48 -4.20
N LEU A 70 -7.48 31.35 -3.93
CA LEU A 70 -8.06 30.22 -3.20
C LEU A 70 -7.56 30.17 -1.75
N ASP A 71 -8.50 30.28 -0.80
CA ASP A 71 -8.17 30.24 0.63
C ASP A 71 -8.13 28.82 1.22
N HIS A 72 -8.76 27.83 0.56
CA HIS A 72 -8.80 26.44 1.03
C HIS A 72 -9.09 25.43 -0.08
N LEU A 73 -8.76 24.16 0.17
CA LEU A 73 -9.08 23.04 -0.72
C LEU A 73 -10.53 22.55 -0.49
N TYR A 74 -11.27 22.36 -1.57
CA TYR A 74 -12.65 21.85 -1.53
C TYR A 74 -12.76 20.34 -1.76
N THR A 75 -11.69 19.72 -2.26
CA THR A 75 -11.63 18.30 -2.56
C THR A 75 -10.41 17.69 -1.88
N LEU A 76 -10.63 16.62 -1.13
CA LEU A 76 -9.56 15.84 -0.53
C LEU A 76 -9.20 14.64 -1.43
N PRO A 77 -7.92 14.28 -1.54
CA PRO A 77 -7.51 13.17 -2.39
C PRO A 77 -7.98 11.82 -1.83
N THR A 78 -8.21 10.87 -2.73
CA THR A 78 -8.31 9.46 -2.35
C THR A 78 -6.94 8.81 -2.48
N PHE A 79 -6.50 8.13 -1.42
CA PHE A 79 -5.23 7.43 -1.37
C PHE A 79 -5.42 5.99 -1.80
N GLN A 80 -4.87 5.63 -2.96
CA GLN A 80 -4.79 4.25 -3.41
C GLN A 80 -3.56 3.58 -2.79
N VAL A 81 -3.77 2.50 -2.07
CA VAL A 81 -2.71 1.80 -1.34
C VAL A 81 -2.48 0.43 -1.97
N LYS A 82 -1.22 0.13 -2.31
CA LYS A 82 -0.79 -1.22 -2.67
C LYS A 82 0.02 -1.81 -1.54
N LEU A 83 -0.14 -3.10 -1.31
CA LEU A 83 0.63 -3.89 -0.36
C LEU A 83 0.63 -5.35 -0.77
N LYS A 84 1.57 -6.11 -0.22
CA LYS A 84 1.71 -7.54 -0.42
C LYS A 84 2.15 -8.22 0.86
N ILE A 85 1.55 -9.36 1.18
CA ILE A 85 1.89 -10.19 2.34
C ILE A 85 2.08 -11.62 1.86
N MET A 86 3.31 -12.13 2.00
CA MET A 86 3.65 -13.49 1.60
C MET A 86 3.31 -14.51 2.69
N GLY A 87 2.75 -15.65 2.28
CA GLY A 87 2.43 -16.76 3.19
C GLY A 87 1.17 -16.53 4.02
N VAL A 88 0.33 -15.55 3.66
CA VAL A 88 -0.89 -15.19 4.39
C VAL A 88 -2.08 -15.22 3.46
N VAL A 89 -3.19 -15.79 3.96
CA VAL A 89 -4.51 -15.74 3.33
C VAL A 89 -5.46 -15.01 4.29
N LEU A 90 -5.76 -13.74 4.02
CA LEU A 90 -6.62 -12.95 4.91
C LEU A 90 -8.08 -13.44 4.97
N SER A 91 -8.55 -14.21 3.97
CA SER A 91 -9.89 -14.80 3.99
C SER A 91 -10.01 -16.00 4.94
N GLY A 92 -8.89 -16.49 5.50
CA GLY A 92 -8.87 -17.71 6.30
C GLY A 92 -8.99 -19.01 5.48
N LEU A 93 -9.01 -18.93 4.15
CA LEU A 93 -9.07 -20.12 3.29
C LEU A 93 -7.80 -20.98 3.48
N GLN A 94 -8.00 -22.28 3.64
CA GLN A 94 -6.94 -23.27 3.80
C GLN A 94 -7.12 -24.39 2.77
N ILE A 95 -5.99 -24.96 2.31
CA ILE A 95 -6.01 -26.16 1.49
C ILE A 95 -5.95 -27.37 2.41
N ASP A 96 -7.03 -28.14 2.41
CA ASP A 96 -7.10 -29.40 3.16
C ASP A 96 -6.31 -30.52 2.47
N LYS A 97 -6.62 -30.80 1.20
CA LYS A 97 -5.98 -31.91 0.45
C LYS A 97 -5.76 -31.58 -1.03
N LEU A 98 -4.58 -31.93 -1.52
CA LEU A 98 -4.26 -31.99 -2.96
C LEU A 98 -3.98 -33.45 -3.35
N GLU A 99 -4.86 -34.01 -4.19
CA GLU A 99 -4.78 -35.38 -4.70
C GLU A 99 -4.50 -35.38 -6.20
N VAL A 100 -3.49 -36.13 -6.62
CA VAL A 100 -3.09 -36.28 -8.02
C VAL A 100 -3.18 -37.76 -8.36
N LYS A 101 -3.94 -38.10 -9.41
CA LYS A 101 -4.20 -39.47 -9.85
C LYS A 101 -3.53 -39.74 -11.20
N ASN A 102 -3.33 -41.01 -11.54
CA ASN A 102 -2.82 -41.47 -12.82
C ASN A 102 -1.41 -40.95 -13.17
N THR A 103 -0.53 -40.80 -12.18
CA THR A 103 0.87 -40.43 -12.41
C THR A 103 1.81 -41.62 -12.16
N PRO A 104 2.83 -41.84 -13.00
CA PRO A 104 3.78 -42.94 -12.84
C PRO A 104 4.71 -42.77 -11.62
N SER A 105 4.83 -41.56 -11.09
CA SER A 105 5.57 -41.25 -9.86
C SER A 105 4.81 -40.26 -8.98
N ALA A 106 5.16 -40.19 -7.69
CA ALA A 106 4.57 -39.25 -6.75
C ALA A 106 5.11 -37.82 -7.03
N PRO A 107 4.27 -36.86 -7.44
CA PRO A 107 4.71 -35.51 -7.68
C PRO A 107 4.98 -34.76 -6.37
N TYR A 108 5.87 -33.77 -6.43
CA TYR A 108 5.99 -32.78 -5.36
C TYR A 108 4.71 -31.94 -5.28
N LYS A 109 4.20 -31.73 -4.07
CA LYS A 109 2.99 -30.94 -3.79
C LYS A 109 3.36 -29.82 -2.85
N GLY A 110 2.95 -28.60 -3.19
CA GLY A 110 3.20 -27.42 -2.38
C GLY A 110 2.11 -26.38 -2.57
N PHE A 111 1.94 -25.53 -1.57
CA PHE A 111 1.04 -24.40 -1.61
C PHE A 111 1.79 -23.15 -1.12
N ARG A 112 1.55 -22.03 -1.80
CA ARG A 112 2.04 -20.72 -1.39
C ARG A 112 0.89 -19.73 -1.40
N ALA A 113 0.60 -19.20 -0.23
CA ALA A 113 -0.35 -18.11 -0.07
C ALA A 113 0.28 -16.76 -0.38
N GLN A 114 -0.51 -15.84 -0.93
CA GLN A 114 -0.18 -14.43 -1.06
C GLN A 114 -1.46 -13.61 -0.92
N THR A 115 -1.44 -12.61 -0.05
CA THR A 115 -2.45 -11.56 -0.01
C THR A 115 -1.85 -10.31 -0.64
N GLN A 116 -2.60 -9.64 -1.49
CA GLN A 116 -2.21 -8.36 -2.08
C GLN A 116 -3.42 -7.42 -2.16
N ALA A 117 -3.15 -6.11 -2.19
CA ALA A 117 -4.21 -5.13 -2.38
C ALA A 117 -4.89 -5.30 -3.75
N GLY A 118 -6.22 -5.29 -3.75
CA GLY A 118 -7.03 -5.03 -4.94
C GLY A 118 -7.22 -3.53 -5.14
N LYS A 119 -8.47 -3.09 -5.35
CA LYS A 119 -8.83 -1.68 -5.23
C LYS A 119 -8.95 -1.30 -3.75
N TYR A 120 -7.83 -0.93 -3.15
CA TYR A 120 -7.78 -0.53 -1.74
C TYR A 120 -7.55 0.98 -1.65
N GLU A 121 -8.57 1.68 -1.14
CA GLU A 121 -8.64 3.15 -1.11
C GLU A 121 -8.91 3.64 0.31
N VAL A 122 -8.22 4.71 0.70
CA VAL A 122 -8.47 5.45 1.94
C VAL A 122 -8.89 6.86 1.55
N ARG A 123 -9.99 7.35 2.11
CA ARG A 123 -10.51 8.71 1.90
C ARG A 123 -10.29 9.52 3.17
N SER A 124 -9.77 10.73 3.02
CA SER A 124 -9.67 11.74 4.09
C SER A 124 -10.85 12.69 4.06
#